data_AF-A0A497KBL6-F1
#
_entry.id   AF-A0A497KBL6-F1
#
_cell.length_a   1.000
_cell.length_b   1.000
_cell.length_c   1.000
_cell.angle_alpha   90.00
_cell.angle_beta   90.00
_cell.angle_gamma   90.00
#
_symmetry.space_group_name_H-M   'P 1'
#
loop_
_entity.id
_entity.type
_entity.pdbx_description
1 polymer ?
#
loop_
_entity_poly.entity_id
_entity_poly.type
_entity_poly.pdbx_seq_one_letter_code
_entity_poly.pdbx_strand_id
1 'polypeptide(L)' 'MTDIIFVFEIHQPYRLRRDFFWENRLFKHVQKRDFFKYYFDDAVNREVFIRACKKCYFPSNQILLEL' A
#
# COMPACT_ATOMS: atom_id res chain seq x y z
N MET A 1 13.11 38.01 -3.57
CA MET A 1 11.89 37.19 -3.75
C MET A 1 12.18 35.86 -3.09
N THR A 2 11.30 35.36 -2.23
CA THR A 2 11.52 34.10 -1.52
C THR A 2 10.73 33.01 -2.23
N ASP A 3 11.41 31.97 -2.67
CA ASP A 3 10.76 30.82 -3.31
C ASP A 3 10.21 29.86 -2.26
N ILE A 4 9.02 29.31 -2.52
CA ILE A 4 8.36 28.31 -1.69
C ILE A 4 8.08 27.10 -2.56
N ILE A 5 8.54 25.92 -2.13
CA ILE A 5 8.38 24.66 -2.86
C ILE A 5 7.69 23.64 -1.96
N PHE A 6 6.56 23.11 -2.42
CA PHE A 6 5.85 22.03 -1.73
C PHE A 6 6.31 20.66 -2.24
N VAL A 7 6.61 19.75 -1.31
CA VAL A 7 7.00 18.36 -1.61
C VAL A 7 6.06 17.42 -0.89
N PHE A 8 5.50 16.45 -1.61
CA PHE A 8 4.57 15.46 -1.07
C PHE A 8 5.13 14.05 -1.27
N GLU A 9 5.18 13.28 -0.19
CA GLU A 9 5.54 11.86 -0.23
C GLU A 9 4.29 11.00 0.00
N ILE A 10 4.09 10.00 -0.86
CA ILE A 10 2.97 9.06 -0.74
C ILE A 10 3.52 7.67 -0.46
N HIS A 11 3.16 7.11 0.70
CA HIS A 11 3.53 5.76 1.10
C HIS A 11 2.29 4.90 1.43
N GLN A 12 2.21 3.70 0.86
CA GLN A 12 1.20 2.69 1.21
C GLN A 12 1.88 1.37 1.62
N PRO A 13 1.70 0.93 2.87
CA PRO A 13 2.28 -0.32 3.33
C PRO A 13 1.45 -1.53 2.88
N TYR A 14 2.16 -2.64 2.65
CA TYR A 14 1.53 -3.95 2.45
C TYR A 14 1.12 -4.58 3.79
N ARG A 15 -0.08 -5.14 3.81
CA ARG A 15 -0.68 -5.77 4.98
C ARG A 15 -0.35 -7.24 5.01
N LEU A 16 0.23 -7.66 6.13
CA LEU A 16 0.45 -9.06 6.43
C LEU A 16 -0.89 -9.78 6.49
N ARG A 17 -0.91 -11.03 6.01
CA ARG A 17 -2.11 -11.85 6.13
C ARG A 17 -2.43 -12.11 7.60
N ARG A 18 -3.72 -12.04 7.95
CA ARG A 18 -4.19 -12.27 9.32
C ARG A 18 -3.94 -13.70 9.80
N ASP A 19 -3.95 -14.65 8.88
CA ASP A 19 -3.73 -16.08 9.10
C ASP A 19 -2.25 -16.46 9.26
N PHE A 20 -1.32 -15.51 9.06
CA PHE A 20 0.11 -15.78 9.04
C PHE A 20 0.62 -16.41 10.36
N PHE A 21 0.13 -15.95 11.51
CA PHE A 21 0.58 -16.42 12.82
C PHE A 21 -0.16 -17.67 13.33
N TRP A 22 -1.37 -17.94 12.83
CA TRP A 22 -2.29 -18.90 13.45
C TRP A 22 -2.46 -20.22 12.67
N GLU A 23 -1.90 -20.31 11.45
CA GLU A 23 -2.07 -21.48 10.55
C GLU A 23 -0.75 -22.24 10.23
N ASN A 24 0.19 -22.35 11.17
CA ASN A 24 1.49 -23.03 10.95
C ASN A 24 2.31 -22.49 9.74
N ARG A 25 2.00 -21.28 9.28
CA ARG A 25 2.70 -20.62 8.16
C ARG A 25 4.09 -20.11 8.54
N LEU A 26 4.40 -19.99 9.82
CA LEU A 26 5.72 -19.51 10.25
C LEU A 26 6.89 -20.41 9.79
N PHE A 27 6.64 -21.71 9.60
CA PHE A 27 7.70 -22.69 9.30
C PHE A 27 7.65 -23.25 7.87
N LYS A 28 6.77 -22.74 7.00
CA LYS A 28 6.64 -23.28 5.65
C LYS A 28 7.74 -22.71 4.75
N HIS A 29 8.49 -23.60 4.12
CA HIS A 29 9.41 -23.23 3.07
C HIS A 29 8.64 -22.97 1.77
N VAL A 30 8.72 -21.74 1.26
CA VAL A 30 8.11 -21.31 0.01
C VAL A 30 9.18 -20.89 -0.98
N GLN A 31 8.92 -21.02 -2.28
CA GLN A 31 9.86 -20.53 -3.29
C GLN A 31 9.87 -19.00 -3.26
N LYS A 32 11.01 -18.39 -3.58
CA LYS A 32 11.19 -16.92 -3.57
C LYS A 32 10.11 -16.19 -4.37
N ARG A 33 9.67 -16.76 -5.49
CA ARG A 33 8.60 -16.19 -6.35
C ARG A 33 7.24 -16.08 -5.65
N ASP A 34 7.02 -16.88 -4.61
CA ASP A 34 5.74 -16.97 -3.91
C ASP A 34 5.73 -16.15 -2.60
N PHE A 35 6.87 -15.60 -2.18
CA PHE A 35 7.02 -14.88 -0.90
C PHE A 35 5.98 -13.78 -0.72
N PHE A 36 5.74 -12.97 -1.75
CA PHE A 36 4.84 -11.84 -1.62
C PHE A 36 3.41 -12.28 -1.28
N LYS A 37 2.86 -13.21 -2.06
CA LYS A 37 1.54 -13.82 -1.83
C LYS A 37 1.46 -14.62 -0.53
N TYR A 38 2.62 -15.11 -0.08
CA TYR A 38 2.74 -15.88 1.15
C TYR A 38 2.58 -15.00 2.39
N TYR A 39 3.25 -13.84 2.42
CA TYR A 39 3.25 -12.95 3.58
C TYR A 39 2.10 -11.94 3.56
N PHE A 40 1.69 -11.47 2.40
CA PHE A 40 0.78 -10.33 2.26
C PHE A 40 -0.60 -10.73 1.73
N ASP A 41 -1.61 -9.95 2.13
CA ASP A 41 -2.99 -10.12 1.70
C ASP A 41 -3.29 -9.19 0.51
N ASP A 42 -3.22 -9.74 -0.70
CA ASP A 42 -3.47 -8.99 -1.94
C ASP A 42 -4.89 -8.40 -2.00
N ALA A 43 -5.90 -9.08 -1.44
CA ALA A 43 -7.28 -8.62 -1.48
C ALA A 43 -7.46 -7.39 -0.58
N VAL A 44 -7.00 -7.48 0.66
CA VAL A 44 -7.06 -6.36 1.62
C VAL A 44 -6.17 -5.21 1.16
N ASN A 45 -4.98 -5.50 0.62
CA ASN A 45 -4.11 -4.47 0.06
C ASN A 45 -4.77 -3.71 -1.09
N ARG A 46 -5.40 -4.42 -2.02
CA ARG A 46 -6.12 -3.82 -3.14
C ARG A 46 -7.29 -2.96 -2.66
N GLU A 47 -8.09 -3.45 -1.72
CA GLU A 47 -9.23 -2.71 -1.17
C GLU A 47 -8.76 -1.39 -0.55
N VAL A 48 -7.74 -1.45 0.31
CA VAL A 48 -7.24 -0.27 1.00
C VAL A 48 -6.55 0.71 0.04
N PHE A 49 -5.80 0.21 -0.94
CA PHE A 49 -5.21 1.04 -1.98
C PHE A 49 -6.29 1.81 -2.75
N ILE A 50 -7.33 1.12 -3.24
CA ILE A 50 -8.43 1.77 -3.97
C ILE A 50 -9.13 2.82 -3.10
N ARG A 51 -9.35 2.53 -1.82
CA ARG A 51 -9.94 3.48 -0.88
C ARG A 51 -9.06 4.73 -0.70
N ALA A 52 -7.74 4.57 -0.57
CA ALA A 52 -6.79 5.67 -0.48
C ALA A 52 -6.74 6.48 -1.77
N CYS A 53 -6.76 5.83 -2.94
CA CYS A 53 -6.80 6.52 -4.23
C CYS A 53 -8.04 7.41 -4.35
N LYS A 54 -9.23 6.86 -4.04
CA LYS A 54 -10.49 7.59 -4.14
C LYS A 54 -10.60 8.77 -3.17
N LYS A 55 -10.10 8.60 -1.94
CA LYS A 55 -10.25 9.61 -0.89
C LYS A 55 -9.12 10.63 -0.85
N CYS A 56 -7.92 10.27 -1.28
CA CYS A 56 -6.72 11.09 -1.09
C CYS A 56 -6.01 11.38 -2.41
N TYR A 57 -5.58 10.35 -3.15
CA TYR A 57 -4.67 10.58 -4.28
C TYR A 57 -5.33 11.28 -5.46
N PHE A 58 -6.54 10.85 -5.86
CA PHE A 58 -7.25 11.52 -6.96
C PHE A 58 -7.64 12.96 -6.59
N PRO A 59 -8.25 13.22 -5.42
CA PRO A 59 -8.53 14.60 -5.01
C PRO A 59 -7.29 15.49 -4.93
N SER A 60 -6.21 15.01 -4.30
CA SER A 60 -4.96 15.78 -4.20
C SER A 60 -4.35 16.07 -5.57
N ASN A 61 -4.33 15.10 -6.48
CA ASN A 61 -3.81 15.32 -7.83
C ASN A 61 -4.66 16.32 -8.62
N GLN A 62 -5.99 16.33 -8.45
CA GLN A 62 -6.84 17.34 -9.09
C GLN A 62 -6.53 18.75 -8.56
N ILE A 63 -6.42 18.91 -7.24
CA ILE A 63 -6.01 20.20 -6.65
C ILE A 63 -4.66 20.65 -7.21
N LEU A 64 -3.66 19.76 -7.27
CA LEU A 64 -2.34 20.11 -7.79
C LEU A 64 -2.33 20.46 -9.29
N LEU A 65 -3.27 19.93 -10.07
CA LEU A 65 -3.40 20.24 -11.51
C LEU A 65 -4.15 21.57 -11.76
N GLU A 66 -5.02 21.96 -10.83
CA GLU A 66 -5.80 23.20 -10.91
C GLU A 66 -5.04 24.43 -10.36
N LEU A 67 -3.94 24.22 -9.64
CA LEU A 67 -3.03 25.25 -9.11
C LEU A 67 -2.07 25.78 -10.19
#